data_AF-A0A0R0KZP8-F1
#
_entry.id   AF-A0A0R0KZP8-F1
#
_cell.length_a   1.000
_cell.length_b   1.000
_cell.length_c   1.000
_cell.angle_alpha   90.00
_cell.angle_beta   90.00
_cell.angle_gamma   90.00
#
_symmetry.space_group_name_H-M   'P 1'
#
loop_
_entity.id
_entity.type
_entity.pdbx_description
1 polymer ?
#
loop_
_entity_poly.entity_id
_entity_poly.type
_entity_poly.pdbx_seq_one_letter_code
_entity_poly.pdbx_strand_id
1 'polypeptide(L)'
;MHPLVSCSLCSETMERDILDIHKGENCPQRIVTCEFCEFPLPAIDLAEHQEVCGNRTELCHLCNKYVRLRERFSHEARCNGIQDSSVGTSRNVREAEREQGARRRPPLPPQNDFSTKRLLFTIAITGIAVILGSFFLQKKAESSDVH
;
A
#
# COMPACT_ATOMS: atom_id res chain seq x y z
N MET A 1 -19.28 -9.54 -43.12
CA MET A 1 -18.36 -10.34 -42.28
C MET A 1 -17.46 -9.36 -41.56
N HIS A 2 -17.65 -9.16 -40.25
CA HIS A 2 -16.82 -8.22 -39.49
C HIS A 2 -15.46 -8.85 -39.17
N PRO A 3 -14.38 -8.06 -39.19
CA PRO A 3 -13.06 -8.55 -38.78
C PRO A 3 -13.04 -8.87 -37.28
N LEU A 4 -12.59 -10.08 -36.95
CA LEU A 4 -12.29 -10.47 -35.57
C LEU A 4 -10.88 -10.02 -35.20
N VAL A 5 -10.72 -9.57 -33.95
CA VAL A 5 -9.45 -9.13 -33.37
C VAL A 5 -9.28 -9.73 -31.98
N SER A 6 -8.04 -9.99 -31.57
CA SER A 6 -7.73 -10.49 -30.24
C SER A 6 -7.41 -9.36 -29.26
N CYS A 7 -7.87 -9.52 -28.02
CA CYS A 7 -7.50 -8.63 -26.93
C CYS A 7 -6.04 -8.87 -26.52
N SER A 8 -5.26 -7.80 -26.40
CA SER A 8 -3.84 -7.88 -26.00
C SER A 8 -3.62 -8.26 -24.54
N LEU A 9 -4.64 -8.14 -23.68
CA LEU A 9 -4.53 -8.40 -22.24
C LEU A 9 -4.93 -9.84 -21.88
N CYS A 10 -6.04 -10.35 -22.44
CA CYS A 10 -6.58 -11.68 -22.12
C CYS A 10 -6.55 -12.68 -23.30
N SER A 11 -6.11 -12.25 -24.49
CA SER A 11 -6.08 -13.06 -25.72
C SER A 11 -7.44 -13.57 -26.24
N GLU A 12 -8.55 -13.13 -25.64
CA GLU A 12 -9.90 -13.43 -26.14
C GLU A 12 -10.15 -12.76 -27.51
N THR A 13 -10.88 -13.43 -28.39
CA THR A 13 -11.15 -12.95 -29.77
C THR A 13 -12.58 -12.42 -29.86
N MET A 14 -12.75 -11.25 -30.46
CA MET A 14 -14.02 -10.52 -30.50
C MET A 14 -14.11 -9.62 -31.74
N GLU A 15 -15.28 -9.01 -31.99
CA GLU A 15 -15.43 -8.02 -33.06
C GLU A 15 -14.66 -6.73 -32.74
N ARG A 16 -14.16 -6.06 -33.78
CA ARG A 16 -13.31 -4.87 -33.61
C ARG A 16 -14.02 -3.70 -32.93
N ASP A 17 -15.32 -3.53 -33.16
CA ASP A 17 -16.17 -2.50 -32.57
C ASP A 17 -16.40 -2.68 -31.06
N ILE A 18 -16.35 -3.92 -30.54
CA ILE A 18 -16.49 -4.19 -29.10
C ILE A 18 -15.16 -4.23 -28.35
N LEU A 19 -14.02 -4.20 -29.04
CA LEU A 19 -12.70 -4.34 -28.42
C LEU A 19 -12.41 -3.24 -27.38
N ASP A 20 -12.83 -2.01 -27.64
CA ASP A 20 -12.58 -0.87 -26.74
C ASP A 20 -13.42 -0.98 -25.47
N ILE A 21 -14.70 -1.34 -25.61
CA ILE A 21 -15.60 -1.61 -24.48
C ILE A 21 -15.09 -2.80 -23.66
N HIS A 22 -14.61 -3.85 -24.33
CA HIS A 22 -14.00 -4.99 -23.65
C HIS A 22 -12.80 -4.54 -22.81
N LYS A 23 -11.82 -3.82 -23.40
CA LYS A 23 -10.63 -3.38 -22.67
C LYS A 23 -10.96 -2.47 -21.48
N GLY A 24 -11.96 -1.59 -21.62
CA GLY A 24 -12.35 -0.65 -20.56
C GLY A 24 -13.16 -1.28 -19.43
N GLU A 25 -14.09 -2.18 -19.75
CA GLU A 25 -15.13 -2.58 -18.80
C GLU A 25 -15.19 -4.09 -18.53
N ASN A 26 -14.95 -4.92 -19.54
CA ASN A 26 -15.25 -6.36 -19.46
C ASN A 26 -14.01 -7.23 -19.31
N CYS A 27 -12.84 -6.75 -19.72
CA CYS A 27 -11.63 -7.55 -19.74
C CYS A 27 -11.26 -7.97 -18.31
N PRO A 28 -11.11 -9.29 -18.03
CA PRO A 28 -10.76 -9.78 -16.70
C PRO A 28 -9.33 -9.37 -16.30
N GLN A 29 -8.48 -9.09 -17.29
CA GLN A 29 -7.09 -8.67 -17.11
C GLN A 29 -6.93 -7.13 -17.10
N ARG A 30 -8.01 -6.35 -17.18
CA ARG A 30 -7.90 -4.89 -17.02
C ARG A 30 -7.46 -4.55 -15.60
N ILE A 31 -6.66 -3.50 -15.47
CA ILE A 31 -6.24 -3.00 -14.16
C ILE A 31 -7.37 -2.17 -13.54
N VAL A 32 -7.75 -2.53 -12.32
CA VAL A 32 -8.71 -1.82 -11.46
C VAL A 32 -8.04 -1.57 -10.12
N THR A 33 -8.57 -0.65 -9.32
CA THR A 33 -8.05 -0.34 -7.99
C THR A 33 -8.97 -0.87 -6.91
N CYS A 34 -8.41 -1.47 -5.86
CA CYS A 34 -9.18 -1.82 -4.67
C CYS A 34 -9.79 -0.57 -4.01
N GLU A 35 -11.08 -0.58 -3.71
CA GLU A 35 -11.76 0.54 -3.06
C GLU A 35 -11.31 0.79 -1.60
N PHE A 36 -10.68 -0.19 -0.95
CA PHE A 36 -10.26 -0.10 0.45
C PHE A 36 -8.82 0.36 0.63
N CYS A 37 -7.92 -0.02 -0.28
CA CYS A 37 -6.48 0.24 -0.16
C CYS A 37 -5.84 0.87 -1.39
N GLU A 38 -6.63 1.16 -2.43
CA GLU A 38 -6.20 1.80 -3.68
C GLU A 38 -5.15 1.01 -4.47
N PHE A 39 -4.87 -0.24 -4.07
CA PHE A 39 -3.91 -1.08 -4.76
C PHE A 39 -4.42 -1.45 -6.17
N PRO A 40 -3.60 -1.25 -7.22
CA PRO A 40 -3.97 -1.64 -8.58
C PRO A 40 -3.73 -3.14 -8.82
N LEU A 41 -4.75 -3.83 -9.34
CA LEU A 41 -4.70 -5.27 -9.63
C LEU A 41 -5.61 -5.65 -10.81
N PRO A 42 -5.42 -6.83 -11.43
CA PRO A 42 -6.33 -7.35 -12.43
C PRO A 42 -7.76 -7.48 -11.88
N ALA A 43 -8.76 -7.19 -12.71
CA ALA A 43 -10.17 -7.27 -12.32
C ALA A 43 -10.60 -8.67 -11.86
N ILE A 44 -9.98 -9.72 -12.39
CA ILE A 44 -10.21 -11.11 -11.99
C ILE A 44 -9.87 -11.37 -10.51
N ASP A 45 -8.87 -10.67 -9.97
CA ASP A 45 -8.38 -10.86 -8.60
C ASP A 45 -9.06 -9.89 -7.60
N LEU A 46 -9.83 -8.91 -8.09
CA LEU A 46 -10.39 -7.83 -7.28
C LEU A 46 -11.30 -8.34 -6.15
N ALA A 47 -12.20 -9.29 -6.46
CA ALA A 47 -13.18 -9.78 -5.49
C ALA A 47 -12.50 -10.52 -4.33
N GLU A 48 -11.60 -11.47 -4.63
CA GLU A 48 -10.84 -12.19 -3.61
C GLU A 48 -10.00 -11.24 -2.75
N HIS A 49 -9.35 -10.26 -3.40
CA HIS A 49 -8.61 -9.23 -2.70
C HIS A 49 -9.51 -8.41 -1.77
N GLN A 50 -10.69 -7.96 -2.22
CA GLN A 50 -11.62 -7.13 -1.43
C GLN A 50 -12.21 -7.89 -0.23
N GLU A 51 -12.39 -9.20 -0.32
CA GLU A 51 -12.83 -10.02 0.80
C GLU A 51 -11.80 -10.05 1.94
N VAL A 52 -10.51 -10.17 1.62
CA VAL A 52 -9.45 -10.13 2.64
C VAL A 52 -9.14 -8.70 3.07
N CYS A 53 -8.96 -7.80 2.11
CA CYS A 53 -8.57 -6.42 2.32
C CYS A 53 -9.63 -5.64 3.11
N GLY A 54 -10.91 -5.79 2.77
CA GLY A 54 -12.01 -5.10 3.46
C GLY A 54 -12.17 -5.51 4.93
N ASN A 55 -11.72 -6.72 5.30
CA ASN A 55 -11.73 -7.22 6.67
C ASN A 55 -10.53 -6.75 7.51
N ARG A 56 -9.49 -6.18 6.90
CA ARG A 56 -8.40 -5.55 7.65
C ARG A 56 -8.95 -4.42 8.50
N THR A 57 -8.43 -4.27 9.71
CA THR A 57 -8.82 -3.21 10.64
C THR A 57 -7.73 -2.17 10.79
N GLU A 58 -8.14 -0.92 10.97
CA GLU A 58 -7.28 0.21 11.33
C GLU A 58 -7.76 0.85 12.62
N LEU A 59 -6.86 1.47 13.36
CA LEU A 59 -7.19 2.17 14.60
C LEU A 59 -7.79 3.54 14.28
N CYS A 60 -9.02 3.77 14.70
CA CYS A 60 -9.60 5.12 14.68
C CYS A 60 -8.93 5.98 15.76
N HIS A 61 -8.21 7.03 15.36
CA HIS A 61 -7.53 7.93 16.29
C HIS A 61 -8.47 8.80 17.14
N LEU A 62 -9.75 8.92 16.76
CA LEU A 62 -10.72 9.70 17.52
C LEU A 62 -11.27 8.90 18.70
N CYS A 63 -11.63 7.64 18.50
CA CYS A 63 -12.30 6.82 19.52
C CYS A 63 -11.50 5.60 19.98
N ASN A 64 -10.28 5.40 19.48
CA ASN A 64 -9.37 4.29 19.77
C ASN A 64 -9.97 2.88 19.55
N LYS A 65 -10.98 2.77 18.68
CA LYS A 65 -11.54 1.48 18.25
C LYS A 65 -10.88 1.01 16.95
N TYR A 66 -10.67 -0.30 16.85
CA TYR A 66 -10.33 -0.94 15.58
C TYR A 66 -11.57 -1.02 14.70
N VAL A 67 -11.47 -0.45 13.49
CA VAL A 67 -12.56 -0.34 12.52
C VAL A 67 -12.12 -1.06 11.25
N ARG A 68 -13.00 -1.89 10.67
CA ARG A 68 -12.70 -2.56 9.39
C ARG A 68 -12.67 -1.53 8.26
N LEU A 69 -11.80 -1.74 7.27
CA LEU A 69 -11.70 -0.83 6.13
C LEU A 69 -13.03 -0.67 5.39
N ARG A 70 -13.79 -1.76 5.21
CA ARG A 70 -15.13 -1.72 4.60
C ARG A 70 -16.14 -0.88 5.41
N GLU A 71 -15.92 -0.73 6.70
CA GLU A 71 -16.79 0.01 7.63
C GLU A 71 -16.26 1.43 7.91
N ARG A 72 -15.14 1.84 7.31
CA ARG A 72 -14.45 3.10 7.64
C ARG A 72 -15.34 4.33 7.40
N PHE A 73 -15.98 4.41 6.25
CA PHE A 73 -16.84 5.54 5.90
C PHE A 73 -18.07 5.65 6.84
N SER A 74 -18.72 4.53 7.12
CA SER A 74 -19.89 4.50 8.02
C SER A 74 -19.50 4.79 9.47
N HIS A 75 -18.30 4.37 9.88
CA HIS A 75 -17.72 4.72 11.17
C HIS A 75 -17.43 6.22 11.25
N GLU A 76 -16.75 6.81 10.27
CA GLU A 76 -16.38 8.23 10.25
C GLU A 76 -17.61 9.13 10.40
N ALA A 77 -18.70 8.82 9.67
CA ALA A 77 -19.95 9.57 9.75
C ALA A 77 -20.65 9.49 11.13
N ARG A 78 -20.34 8.49 11.94
CA ARG A 78 -20.99 8.22 13.25
C ARG A 78 -20.01 8.26 14.41
N CYS A 79 -18.76 8.64 14.17
CA CYS A 79 -17.72 8.57 15.18
C CYS A 79 -17.90 9.69 16.19
N ASN A 80 -18.30 9.35 17.40
CA ASN A 80 -18.53 10.34 18.47
C ASN A 80 -17.23 10.73 19.21
N GLY A 81 -16.06 10.21 18.83
CA GLY A 81 -14.77 10.48 19.50
C GLY A 81 -14.68 9.99 20.96
N ILE A 82 -15.73 9.36 21.48
CA ILE A 82 -15.74 8.82 22.84
C ILE A 82 -14.88 7.56 22.86
N GLN A 83 -13.76 7.67 23.57
CA GLN A 83 -12.92 6.54 23.93
C GLN A 83 -13.66 5.75 25.01
N ASP A 84 -14.08 4.54 24.67
CA ASP A 84 -14.67 3.66 25.67
C ASP A 84 -13.52 3.00 26.44
N SER A 85 -13.26 3.49 27.65
CA SER A 85 -12.31 2.89 28.59
C SER A 85 -12.77 1.51 29.10
N SER A 86 -13.91 0.99 28.64
CA SER A 86 -14.43 -0.34 29.00
C SER A 86 -14.00 -1.49 28.07
N VAL A 87 -12.91 -1.35 27.31
CA VAL A 87 -12.19 -2.54 26.82
C VAL A 87 -11.49 -3.17 28.03
N GLY A 88 -12.22 -4.07 28.67
CA GLY A 88 -11.84 -4.69 29.93
C GLY A 88 -10.45 -5.30 29.94
N THR A 89 -9.78 -5.12 31.08
CA THR A 89 -9.15 -6.21 31.81
C THR A 89 -10.04 -7.46 31.70
N SER A 90 -9.78 -8.34 30.73
CA SER A 90 -10.05 -9.78 30.80
C SER A 90 -9.67 -10.47 29.49
N ARG A 91 -8.43 -10.97 29.41
CA ARG A 91 -8.17 -12.42 29.27
C ARG A 91 -6.83 -12.77 29.94
N ASN A 92 -6.80 -12.66 31.26
CA ASN A 92 -6.00 -13.56 32.11
C ASN A 92 -6.78 -14.87 32.31
N VAL A 93 -7.05 -15.62 31.23
CA VAL A 93 -7.54 -17.01 31.30
C VAL A 93 -6.99 -17.79 30.11
N ARG A 94 -5.69 -18.13 30.17
CA ARG A 94 -5.09 -19.37 29.64
C ARG A 94 -3.76 -19.65 30.36
N GLU A 95 -3.77 -19.60 31.69
CA GLU A 95 -2.73 -20.21 32.53
C GLU A 95 -3.34 -21.43 33.24
N ALA A 96 -3.51 -22.51 32.47
CA ALA A 96 -3.59 -23.88 32.95
C ALA A 96 -3.54 -24.78 31.70
N GLU A 97 -2.65 -25.77 31.71
CA GLU A 97 -2.53 -26.86 30.72
C GLU A 97 -1.72 -26.63 29.43
N ARG A 98 -0.46 -26.17 29.55
CA ARG A 98 0.60 -26.73 28.68
C ARG A 98 2.03 -26.61 29.24
N GLU A 99 2.23 -27.03 30.49
CA GLU A 99 3.54 -27.56 30.86
C GLU A 99 3.70 -28.95 30.23
N GLN A 100 4.17 -28.98 28.99
CA GLN A 100 5.01 -30.04 28.39
C GLN A 100 5.08 -29.83 26.87
N GLY A 101 6.27 -29.45 26.38
CA GLY A 101 6.59 -29.55 24.95
C GLY A 101 7.33 -28.35 24.35
N ALA A 102 8.65 -28.37 24.48
CA ALA A 102 9.63 -27.97 23.46
C ALA A 102 9.63 -26.53 22.87
N ARG A 103 10.73 -25.84 23.21
CA ARG A 103 11.44 -24.76 22.46
C ARG A 103 10.67 -23.47 22.13
N ARG A 104 11.01 -22.44 22.92
CA ARG A 104 10.86 -21.01 22.64
C ARG A 104 11.36 -20.67 21.22
N ARG A 105 10.50 -20.15 20.35
CA ARG A 105 10.91 -19.32 19.19
C ARG A 105 10.79 -17.84 19.59
N PRO A 106 11.75 -16.97 19.24
CA PRO A 106 11.62 -15.53 19.53
C PRO A 106 10.52 -14.88 18.67
N PRO A 107 9.91 -13.77 19.14
CA PRO A 107 8.99 -12.98 18.31
C PRO A 107 9.72 -12.35 17.12
N LEU A 108 9.11 -12.41 15.94
CA LEU A 108 9.58 -11.70 14.74
C LEU A 108 9.50 -10.17 15.00
N PRO A 109 10.52 -9.37 14.65
CA PRO A 109 10.48 -7.93 14.84
C PRO A 109 9.39 -7.26 13.97
N PRO A 110 8.83 -6.11 14.40
CA PRO A 110 7.86 -5.36 13.62
C PRO A 110 8.46 -4.91 12.29
N GLN A 111 7.65 -5.00 11.23
CA GLN A 111 7.99 -4.68 9.86
C GLN A 111 8.26 -3.17 9.74
N ASN A 112 9.51 -2.80 9.95
CA ASN A 112 10.25 -1.70 9.33
C ASN A 112 9.46 -0.48 8.80
N ASP A 113 8.83 0.28 9.70
CA ASP A 113 8.33 1.65 9.43
C ASP A 113 9.45 2.73 9.46
N PHE A 114 10.72 2.29 9.44
CA PHE A 114 11.89 3.15 9.66
C PHE A 114 12.90 3.20 8.50
N SER A 115 12.51 2.72 7.31
CA SER A 115 13.38 2.73 6.12
C SER A 115 13.11 3.91 5.19
N THR A 116 11.87 4.36 5.04
CA THR A 116 11.53 5.40 4.05
C THR A 116 12.06 6.77 4.47
N LYS A 117 11.99 7.12 5.77
CA LYS A 117 12.48 8.41 6.27
C LYS A 117 14.01 8.49 6.23
N ARG A 118 14.73 7.43 6.61
CA ARG A 118 16.20 7.39 6.59
C ARG A 118 16.80 7.35 5.17
N LEU A 119 16.11 6.71 4.22
CA LEU A 119 16.50 6.68 2.81
C LEU A 119 16.35 8.06 2.15
N LEU A 120 15.28 8.79 2.46
CA LEU A 120 15.10 10.18 2.00
C LEU A 120 16.17 11.13 2.55
N PHE A 121 16.56 10.99 3.83
CA PHE A 121 17.62 11.81 4.42
C PHE A 121 19.01 11.54 3.81
N THR A 122 19.32 10.32 3.38
CA THR A 122 20.63 9.97 2.81
C THR A 122 20.77 10.40 1.33
N ILE A 123 19.67 10.37 0.57
CA ILE A 123 19.65 10.86 -0.82
C ILE A 123 19.81 12.39 -0.87
N ALA A 124 19.21 13.13 0.08
CA ALA A 124 19.33 14.59 0.15
C ALA A 124 20.76 15.08 0.47
N ILE A 125 21.48 14.40 1.37
CA ILE A 125 22.84 14.81 1.78
C ILE A 125 23.88 14.57 0.67
N THR A 126 23.74 13.47 -0.09
CA THR A 126 24.65 13.16 -1.20
C THR A 126 24.40 14.03 -2.43
N GLY A 127 23.15 14.42 -2.72
CA GLY A 127 22.82 15.33 -3.81
C GLY A 127 23.38 16.76 -3.61
N ILE A 128 23.34 17.28 -2.38
CA ILE A 128 23.83 18.65 -2.08
C ILE A 128 25.36 18.75 -2.19
N ALA A 129 26.10 17.70 -1.82
CA ALA A 129 27.56 17.67 -1.93
C ALA A 129 28.08 17.70 -3.38
N VAL A 130 27.36 17.07 -4.31
CA VAL A 130 27.74 17.04 -5.75
C VAL A 130 27.50 18.39 -6.42
N ILE A 131 26.41 19.09 -6.08
CA ILE A 131 26.08 20.40 -6.67
C ILE A 131 27.06 21.49 -6.19
N LEU A 132 27.42 21.51 -4.91
CA LEU A 132 28.41 22.46 -4.41
C LEU A 132 29.81 22.17 -5.00
N GLY A 133 30.23 20.91 -5.07
CA GLY A 133 31.55 20.55 -5.61
C GLY A 133 31.75 20.92 -7.09
N SER A 134 30.69 20.85 -7.90
CA SER A 134 30.76 21.19 -9.33
C SER A 134 30.77 22.70 -9.60
N PHE A 135 30.10 23.51 -8.77
CA PHE A 135 30.14 24.97 -8.89
C PHE A 135 31.52 25.56 -8.57
N PHE A 136 32.25 24.98 -7.62
CA PHE A 136 33.61 25.40 -7.28
C PHE A 136 34.65 25.06 -8.37
N LEU A 137 34.41 24.03 -9.19
CA LEU A 137 35.30 23.69 -10.31
C LEU A 137 35.08 24.58 -11.53
N GLN A 138 33.83 24.96 -11.86
CA GLN A 138 33.56 25.92 -12.93
C GLN A 138 34.19 27.29 -12.63
N LYS A 139 34.09 27.76 -11.37
CA LYS A 139 34.67 29.05 -10.98
C LYS A 139 36.20 29.10 -11.07
N LYS A 140 36.90 27.95 -11.05
CA LYS A 140 38.36 27.89 -11.23
C LYS A 140 38.78 27.89 -12.70
N ALA A 141 37.90 27.51 -13.64
CA ALA A 141 38.19 27.53 -15.07
C ALA A 141 38.11 28.95 -15.68
N GLU A 142 37.18 29.81 -15.21
CA GLU A 142 37.04 31.18 -15.75
C GLU A 142 38.12 32.16 -15.25
N SER A 143 38.84 31.86 -14.15
CA SER A 143 39.87 32.76 -13.62
C SER A 143 41.28 32.52 -14.18
N SER A 144 41.49 31.48 -15.00
CA SER A 144 42.80 31.19 -15.61
C SER A 144 42.93 31.60 -17.08
N ASP A 145 41.91 32.21 -17.66
CA ASP A 145 41.96 32.80 -19.01
C ASP A 145 42.01 34.34 -18.94
N VAL A 146 42.94 34.86 -18.12
CA VAL A 146 43.43 36.24 -18.22
C VAL A 146 44.91 36.23 -17.89
N HIS A 147 45.74 35.92 -18.90
CA HIS A 147 47.10 36.43 -19.06
C HIS A 147 47.50 36.37 -20.53
#